data_AF-A0A151IPQ5-F1
#
_entry.id   AF-A0A151IPQ5-F1
#
_cell.length_a   1.000
_cell.length_b   1.000
_cell.length_c   1.000
_cell.angle_alpha   90.00
_cell.angle_beta   90.00
_cell.angle_gamma   90.00
#
_symmetry.space_group_name_H-M   'P 1'
#
loop_
_entity.id
_entity.type
_entity.pdbx_description
1 polymer ?
#
loop_
_entity_poly.entity_id
_entity_poly.type
_entity_poly.pdbx_seq_one_letter_code
_entity_poly.pdbx_strand_id
1 'polypeptide(L)'
;MHVNRTFFRRVTRIKNYVTITIPDYSERQFREHFRMSRTTFENLERMLALDLIRTTESGRFTLDVRTQLLAVLWLLATPDSFRSVSDRFDISKSLLHDSMKRVVVALNNLADRFIKWPTGDQLNKVKQRFSEIGYLPDVIGAIDGCHIPIPAPKVSSVTYKQGWVS
;
A
#
# COMPACT_ATOMS: atom_id res chain seq x y z
N MET A 1 45.76 -11.41 -20.68
CA MET A 1 44.76 -10.47 -20.12
C MET A 1 43.46 -11.22 -19.90
N HIS A 2 43.10 -11.51 -18.64
CA HIS A 2 41.85 -12.18 -18.30
C HIS A 2 40.79 -11.10 -18.03
N VAL A 3 39.74 -11.07 -18.87
CA VAL A 3 38.58 -10.20 -18.66
C VAL A 3 37.71 -10.82 -17.57
N ASN A 4 37.71 -10.22 -16.38
CA ASN A 4 36.80 -10.57 -15.30
C ASN A 4 35.36 -10.31 -15.76
N ARG A 5 34.66 -11.36 -16.16
CA ARG A 5 33.20 -11.33 -16.28
C ARG A 5 32.65 -11.19 -14.86
N THR A 6 32.22 -9.99 -14.51
CA THR A 6 31.41 -9.73 -13.33
C THR A 6 30.17 -10.63 -13.44
N PHE A 7 30.14 -11.72 -12.68
CA PHE A 7 28.96 -12.55 -12.55
C PHE A 7 27.90 -11.71 -11.82
N PHE A 8 27.07 -10.98 -12.57
CA PHE A 8 25.82 -10.48 -12.02
C PHE A 8 25.05 -11.71 -11.54
N ARG A 9 24.96 -11.87 -10.21
CA ARG A 9 24.25 -12.97 -9.58
C ARG A 9 22.82 -12.97 -10.12
N ARG A 10 22.48 -13.98 -10.92
CA ARG A 10 21.15 -14.09 -11.54
C ARG A 10 20.14 -14.28 -10.42
N VAL A 11 19.40 -13.22 -10.09
CA VAL A 11 18.35 -13.30 -9.06
C VAL A 11 17.18 -14.03 -9.71
N THR A 12 16.93 -15.26 -9.26
CA THR A 12 15.69 -15.97 -9.60
C THR A 12 14.52 -15.21 -8.98
N ARG A 13 13.46 -14.99 -9.76
CA ARG A 13 12.22 -14.33 -9.35
C ARG A 13 11.03 -15.12 -9.87
N ILE A 14 9.84 -14.88 -9.31
CA ILE A 14 8.60 -15.54 -9.73
C ILE A 14 8.13 -14.95 -11.06
N LYS A 15 8.35 -15.70 -12.14
CA LYS A 15 7.91 -15.29 -13.48
C LYS A 15 6.39 -15.40 -13.61
N ASN A 16 5.81 -14.51 -14.41
CA ASN A 16 4.41 -14.56 -14.83
C ASN A 16 3.39 -14.48 -13.67
N TYR A 17 3.80 -14.03 -12.48
CA TYR A 17 2.88 -13.91 -11.34
C TYR A 17 1.69 -12.98 -11.65
N VAL A 18 1.94 -11.87 -12.34
CA VAL A 18 0.89 -10.91 -12.74
C VAL A 18 -0.06 -11.47 -13.78
N THR A 19 0.41 -12.31 -14.69
CA THR A 19 -0.38 -12.81 -15.83
C THR A 19 -1.04 -14.15 -15.57
N ILE A 20 -0.56 -14.92 -14.60
CA ILE A 20 -1.10 -16.24 -14.25
C ILE A 20 -1.78 -16.19 -12.88
N THR A 21 -1.08 -15.76 -11.83
CA THR A 21 -1.58 -15.90 -10.46
C THR A 21 -2.64 -14.86 -10.08
N ILE A 22 -2.43 -13.59 -10.40
CA ILE A 22 -3.36 -12.50 -10.03
C ILE A 22 -4.75 -12.62 -10.72
N PRO A 23 -4.85 -13.03 -11.99
CA PRO A 23 -6.14 -13.30 -12.63
C PRO A 23 -6.92 -14.43 -11.93
N ASP A 24 -6.22 -15.46 -11.47
CA ASP A 24 -6.83 -16.64 -10.82
C ASP A 24 -7.27 -16.39 -9.38
N TYR A 25 -6.92 -15.24 -8.78
CA TYR A 25 -7.44 -14.87 -7.46
C TYR A 25 -8.95 -14.72 -7.45
N SER A 26 -9.59 -15.39 -6.49
CA SER A 26 -10.96 -15.06 -6.10
C SER A 26 -11.04 -13.59 -5.65
N GLU A 27 -12.23 -12.99 -5.73
CA GLU A 27 -12.44 -11.61 -5.25
C GLU A 27 -12.05 -11.42 -3.78
N ARG A 28 -12.21 -12.47 -2.95
CA ARG A 28 -11.77 -12.45 -1.56
C ARG A 28 -10.25 -12.35 -1.46
N GLN A 29 -9.51 -13.22 -2.14
CA GLN A 29 -8.04 -13.20 -2.13
C GLN A 29 -7.49 -11.88 -2.70
N PHE A 30 -8.09 -11.38 -3.78
CA PHE A 30 -7.70 -10.10 -4.34
C PHE A 30 -7.88 -8.97 -3.32
N ARG A 31 -9.02 -8.93 -2.63
CA ARG A 31 -9.29 -7.92 -1.60
C ARG A 31 -8.36 -8.05 -0.39
N GLU A 32 -8.02 -9.26 0.04
CA GLU A 32 -7.07 -9.48 1.14
C GLU A 32 -5.67 -8.94 0.79
N HIS A 33 -5.21 -9.12 -0.45
CA HIS A 33 -3.89 -8.66 -0.90
C HIS A 33 -3.81 -7.19 -1.27
N PHE A 34 -4.86 -6.63 -1.89
CA PHE A 34 -4.84 -5.27 -2.44
C PHE A 34 -5.73 -4.28 -1.67
N ARG A 35 -6.45 -4.73 -0.64
CA ARG A 35 -7.39 -3.94 0.20
C ARG A 35 -8.51 -3.25 -0.60
N MET A 36 -8.79 -3.72 -1.81
CA MET A 36 -9.87 -3.23 -2.68
C MET A 36 -10.41 -4.35 -3.57
N SER A 37 -11.59 -4.15 -4.17
CA SER A 37 -12.10 -5.07 -5.19
C SER A 37 -11.33 -4.93 -6.50
N ARG A 38 -11.45 -5.94 -7.37
CA ARG A 38 -10.85 -5.91 -8.71
C ARG A 38 -11.40 -4.75 -9.56
N THR A 39 -12.70 -4.50 -9.47
CA THR A 39 -13.35 -3.36 -10.16
C THR A 39 -12.81 -2.02 -9.67
N THR A 40 -12.59 -1.84 -8.36
CA THR A 40 -11.98 -0.62 -7.83
C THR A 40 -10.55 -0.46 -8.32
N PHE A 41 -9.77 -1.55 -8.36
CA PHE A 41 -8.44 -1.55 -8.94
C PHE A 41 -8.45 -1.12 -10.41
N GLU A 42 -9.33 -1.69 -11.24
CA GLU A 42 -9.44 -1.36 -12.67
C GLU A 42 -9.88 0.10 -12.89
N ASN A 43 -10.75 0.63 -12.03
CA ASN A 43 -11.10 2.04 -12.04
C ASN A 43 -9.90 2.93 -11.70
N LEU A 44 -9.14 2.58 -10.66
CA LEU A 44 -7.95 3.29 -10.26
C LEU A 44 -6.87 3.25 -11.35
N GLU A 45 -6.66 2.08 -11.96
CA GLU A 45 -5.74 1.88 -13.09
C GLU A 45 -6.09 2.82 -14.25
N ARG A 46 -7.36 2.90 -14.64
CA ARG A 46 -7.81 3.82 -15.69
C ARG A 46 -7.58 5.29 -15.33
N MET A 47 -7.82 5.68 -14.07
CA MET A 47 -7.60 7.06 -13.63
C MET A 47 -6.12 7.46 -13.63
N LEU A 48 -5.23 6.53 -13.26
CA LEU A 48 -3.79 6.79 -13.13
C LEU A 48 -2.99 6.45 -14.40
N ALA A 49 -3.61 5.88 -15.43
CA ALA A 49 -2.90 5.37 -16.61
C ALA A 49 -2.00 6.44 -17.25
N LEU A 50 -2.51 7.65 -17.47
CA LEU A 50 -1.74 8.73 -18.10
C LEU A 50 -0.58 9.22 -17.25
N ASP A 51 -0.72 9.24 -15.91
CA ASP A 51 0.33 9.64 -14.98
C ASP A 51 1.44 8.57 -14.86
N LEU A 52 1.08 7.31 -15.12
CA LEU A 52 1.94 6.14 -14.93
C LEU A 52 2.60 5.64 -16.21
N ILE A 53 2.06 5.99 -17.38
CA ILE A 53 2.73 5.81 -18.67
C ILE A 53 3.88 6.83 -18.74
N ARG A 54 5.12 6.34 -18.80
CA ARG A 54 6.25 7.22 -19.14
C ARG A 54 6.43 7.29 -20.66
N THR A 55 6.38 8.51 -21.16
CA THR A 55 7.11 8.99 -22.34
C THR A 55 8.56 9.20 -21.94
N THR A 56 9.45 8.22 -22.15
CA THR A 56 10.89 8.50 -22.10
C THR A 56 11.47 8.48 -23.49
N GLU A 57 11.88 9.65 -23.97
CA GLU A 57 12.85 9.82 -25.06
C GLU A 57 14.17 9.05 -24.80
N SER A 58 14.42 8.63 -23.56
CA SER A 58 15.66 7.99 -23.10
C SER A 58 15.67 6.45 -23.13
N GLY A 59 14.66 5.79 -23.72
CA GLY A 59 14.70 4.34 -24.02
C GLY A 59 14.86 3.39 -22.82
N ARG A 60 14.65 3.86 -21.59
CA ARG A 60 14.74 2.99 -20.40
C ARG A 60 13.47 2.15 -20.27
N PHE A 61 13.64 0.84 -20.05
CA PHE A 61 12.55 -0.08 -19.79
C PHE A 61 11.69 0.39 -18.61
N THR A 62 10.39 0.54 -18.85
CA THR A 62 9.38 0.81 -17.82
C THR A 62 8.37 -0.33 -17.77
N LEU A 63 7.90 -0.64 -16.57
CA LEU A 63 6.82 -1.60 -16.40
C LEU A 63 5.55 -1.05 -17.05
N ASP A 64 4.70 -1.95 -17.51
CA ASP A 64 3.32 -1.60 -17.84
C ASP A 64 2.60 -1.06 -16.60
N VAL A 65 1.60 -0.22 -16.83
CA VAL A 65 0.83 0.45 -15.78
C VAL A 65 0.29 -0.55 -14.76
N ARG A 66 -0.24 -1.69 -15.24
CA ARG A 66 -0.86 -2.72 -14.41
C ARG A 66 0.12 -3.34 -13.44
N THR A 67 1.23 -3.87 -13.95
CA THR A 67 2.28 -4.48 -13.13
C THR A 67 2.84 -3.49 -12.12
N GLN A 68 3.09 -2.25 -12.56
CA GLN A 68 3.56 -1.18 -11.70
C GLN A 68 2.59 -0.92 -10.54
N LEU A 69 1.31 -0.76 -10.83
CA LEU A 69 0.29 -0.43 -9.85
C LEU A 69 0.04 -1.60 -8.89
N LEU A 70 -0.06 -2.84 -9.38
CA LEU A 70 -0.24 -4.03 -8.55
C LEU A 70 0.93 -4.22 -7.58
N ALA A 71 2.17 -4.08 -8.04
CA ALA A 71 3.35 -4.26 -7.18
C ALA A 71 3.41 -3.22 -6.07
N VAL A 72 3.10 -1.95 -6.38
CA VAL A 72 3.12 -0.88 -5.38
C VAL A 72 1.94 -0.99 -4.42
N LEU A 73 0.73 -1.29 -4.90
CA LEU A 73 -0.42 -1.48 -4.02
C LEU A 73 -0.20 -2.66 -3.08
N TRP A 74 0.39 -3.76 -3.55
CA TRP A 74 0.78 -4.88 -2.67
C TRP A 74 1.73 -4.41 -1.56
N LEU A 75 2.74 -3.62 -1.91
CA LEU A 75 3.72 -3.08 -0.96
C LEU A 75 3.06 -2.16 0.09
N LEU A 76 2.04 -1.39 -0.30
CA LEU A 76 1.31 -0.50 0.62
C LEU A 76 0.26 -1.23 1.47
N ALA A 77 -0.30 -2.32 0.95
CA ALA A 77 -1.40 -3.09 1.56
C ALA A 77 -0.95 -4.17 2.55
N THR A 78 0.33 -4.55 2.49
CA THR A 78 0.89 -5.70 3.21
C THR A 78 2.17 -5.30 3.95
N PRO A 79 2.58 -6.03 5.00
CA PRO A 79 3.86 -5.81 5.67
C PRO A 79 5.06 -6.37 4.87
N ASP A 80 4.87 -6.76 3.61
CA ASP A 80 5.92 -7.35 2.80
C ASP A 80 7.05 -6.36 2.52
N SER A 81 8.28 -6.88 2.51
CA SER A 81 9.46 -6.08 2.19
C SER A 81 9.58 -5.78 0.69
N PHE A 82 10.33 -4.73 0.35
CA PHE A 82 10.77 -4.49 -1.03
C PHE A 82 11.44 -5.71 -1.68
N ARG A 83 12.16 -6.53 -0.90
CA ARG A 83 12.81 -7.74 -1.41
C ARG A 83 11.78 -8.78 -1.85
N SER A 84 10.79 -9.07 -1.00
CA SER A 84 9.76 -10.07 -1.30
C SER A 84 8.83 -9.64 -2.42
N VAL A 85 8.45 -8.35 -2.47
CA VAL A 85 7.65 -7.82 -3.59
C VAL A 85 8.45 -7.83 -4.90
N SER A 86 9.73 -7.43 -4.86
CA SER A 86 10.64 -7.51 -6.01
C SER A 86 10.72 -8.93 -6.57
N ASP A 87 10.86 -9.92 -5.70
CA ASP A 87 10.92 -11.33 -6.07
C ASP A 87 9.59 -11.83 -6.66
N ARG A 88 8.48 -11.52 -5.99
CA ARG A 88 7.13 -11.97 -6.36
C ARG A 88 6.65 -11.43 -7.70
N PHE A 89 6.93 -10.16 -8.00
CA PHE A 89 6.44 -9.50 -9.20
C PHE A 89 7.42 -9.56 -10.39
N ASP A 90 8.57 -10.22 -10.23
CA ASP A 90 9.67 -10.24 -11.22
C ASP A 90 10.21 -8.83 -11.59
N ILE A 91 10.33 -7.96 -10.58
CA ILE A 91 10.76 -6.57 -10.76
C ILE A 91 12.09 -6.36 -10.03
N SER A 92 13.03 -5.59 -10.58
CA SER A 92 14.23 -5.20 -9.82
C SER A 92 13.88 -4.24 -8.67
N LYS A 93 14.55 -4.32 -7.52
CA LYS A 93 14.28 -3.41 -6.39
C LYS A 93 14.35 -1.92 -6.79
N SER A 94 15.28 -1.55 -7.67
CA SER A 94 15.41 -0.17 -8.18
C SER A 94 14.19 0.24 -8.99
N LEU A 95 13.70 -0.64 -9.88
CA LEU A 95 12.51 -0.38 -10.68
C LEU A 95 11.24 -0.33 -9.81
N LEU A 96 11.14 -1.18 -8.79
CA LEU A 96 10.05 -1.15 -7.81
C LEU A 96 10.05 0.15 -7.00
N HIS A 97 11.22 0.62 -6.55
CA HIS A 97 11.34 1.90 -5.85
C HIS A 97 10.95 3.10 -6.73
N ASP A 98 11.41 3.13 -7.98
CA ASP A 98 11.03 4.19 -8.91
C ASP A 98 9.54 4.15 -9.25
N SER A 99 8.96 2.94 -9.32
CA SER A 99 7.52 2.73 -9.47
C SER A 99 6.73 3.22 -8.28
N MET A 100 7.18 2.91 -7.05
CA MET A 100 6.54 3.36 -5.82
C MET A 100 6.44 4.88 -5.77
N LYS A 101 7.54 5.60 -6.05
CA LYS A 101 7.52 7.07 -6.07
C LYS A 101 6.47 7.62 -7.04
N ARG A 102 6.42 7.09 -8.27
CA ARG A 102 5.44 7.54 -9.28
C ARG A 102 4.00 7.27 -8.84
N VAL A 103 3.72 6.05 -8.40
CA VAL A 103 2.38 5.65 -7.98
C VAL A 103 1.93 6.45 -6.76
N VAL A 104 2.78 6.67 -5.76
CA VAL A 104 2.44 7.46 -4.58
C VAL A 104 2.16 8.93 -4.95
N VAL A 105 2.96 9.53 -5.84
CA VAL A 105 2.69 10.89 -6.33
C VAL A 105 1.35 10.95 -7.07
N ALA A 106 1.08 10.01 -7.97
CA ALA A 106 -0.18 9.96 -8.72
C ALA A 106 -1.39 9.76 -7.79
N LEU A 107 -1.26 8.90 -6.77
CA LEU A 107 -2.28 8.71 -5.73
C LEU A 107 -2.52 9.98 -4.91
N ASN A 108 -1.46 10.70 -4.53
CA ASN A 108 -1.60 11.96 -3.78
C ASN A 108 -2.30 13.03 -4.61
N ASN A 109 -1.98 13.14 -5.91
CA ASN A 109 -2.68 14.06 -6.82
C ASN A 109 -4.17 13.71 -6.98
N LEU A 110 -4.51 12.42 -6.85
CA LEU A 110 -5.89 11.93 -6.90
C LEU A 110 -6.62 12.03 -5.55
N ALA A 111 -5.89 12.12 -4.43
CA ALA A 111 -6.41 11.97 -3.08
C ALA A 111 -7.52 12.97 -2.76
N ASP A 112 -7.36 14.24 -3.13
CA ASP A 112 -8.34 15.29 -2.85
C ASP A 112 -9.71 15.04 -3.49
N ARG A 113 -9.81 14.19 -4.51
CA ARG A 113 -11.10 13.81 -5.09
C ARG A 113 -11.91 12.89 -4.18
N PHE A 114 -11.26 12.12 -3.33
CA PHE A 114 -11.88 11.06 -2.52
C PHE A 114 -11.78 11.29 -1.01
N ILE A 115 -10.69 11.90 -0.55
CA ILE A 115 -10.43 12.18 0.87
C ILE A 115 -10.89 13.61 1.15
N LYS A 116 -12.00 13.74 1.88
CA LYS A 116 -12.56 15.03 2.28
C LYS A 116 -12.50 15.19 3.79
N TRP A 117 -11.80 16.22 4.24
CA TRP A 117 -11.72 16.57 5.65
C TRP A 117 -13.00 17.30 6.09
N PRO A 118 -13.52 17.03 7.31
CA PRO A 118 -14.68 17.75 7.81
C PRO A 118 -14.32 19.22 8.04
N THR A 119 -15.21 20.12 7.69
CA THR A 119 -15.06 21.57 7.86
C THR A 119 -16.31 22.19 8.47
N GLY A 120 -16.21 23.42 8.98
CA GLY A 120 -17.34 24.17 9.56
C GLY A 120 -18.10 23.36 10.62
N ASP A 121 -19.43 23.33 10.52
CA ASP A 121 -20.28 22.61 11.47
C ASP A 121 -20.05 21.10 11.50
N GLN A 122 -19.63 20.51 10.38
CA GLN A 122 -19.32 19.07 10.33
C GLN A 122 -18.10 18.76 11.19
N LEU A 123 -17.09 19.63 11.20
CA LEU A 123 -15.91 19.48 12.06
C LEU A 123 -16.31 19.43 13.54
N ASN A 124 -17.15 20.37 13.97
CA ASN A 124 -17.62 20.43 15.36
C ASN A 124 -18.44 19.18 15.73
N LYS A 125 -19.31 18.71 14.84
CA LYS A 125 -20.08 17.48 15.04
C LYS A 125 -19.19 16.24 15.17
N VAL A 126 -18.14 16.12 14.35
CA VAL A 126 -17.22 14.99 14.44
C VAL A 126 -16.45 15.02 15.76
N LYS A 127 -15.90 16.17 16.15
CA LYS A 127 -15.20 16.34 17.44
C LYS A 127 -16.08 15.98 18.63
N GLN A 128 -17.33 16.46 18.63
CA GLN A 128 -18.28 16.17 19.69
C GLN A 128 -18.54 14.67 19.82
N ARG A 129 -18.77 13.96 18.71
CA ARG A 129 -19.01 12.51 18.72
C ARG A 129 -17.82 11.72 19.27
N PHE A 130 -16.59 12.08 18.91
CA PHE A 130 -15.40 11.41 19.47
C PHE A 130 -15.22 11.68 20.96
N SER A 131 -15.53 12.90 21.42
CA SER A 131 -15.55 13.24 22.84
C SER A 131 -16.58 12.41 23.61
N GLU A 132 -17.79 12.24 23.06
CA GLU A 132 -18.88 11.47 23.69
C GLU A 132 -18.62 9.95 23.72
N ILE A 133 -18.03 9.38 22.66
CA ILE A 133 -17.79 7.94 22.56
C ILE A 133 -16.60 7.48 23.40
N GLY A 134 -15.54 8.28 23.48
CA GLY A 134 -14.25 7.82 24.02
C GLY A 134 -13.47 8.83 24.84
N TYR A 135 -14.07 9.98 25.20
CA TYR A 135 -13.37 11.10 25.86
C TYR A 135 -12.15 11.57 25.05
N LEU A 136 -12.28 11.58 23.72
CA LEU A 136 -11.25 12.02 22.78
C LEU A 136 -11.61 13.39 22.20
N PRO A 137 -11.34 14.50 22.92
CA PRO A 137 -11.61 15.83 22.41
C PRO A 137 -10.76 16.13 21.18
N ASP A 138 -11.26 17.00 20.30
CA ASP A 138 -10.58 17.50 19.11
C ASP A 138 -10.21 16.47 18.03
N VAL A 139 -10.63 15.21 18.16
CA VAL A 139 -10.47 14.20 17.10
C VAL A 139 -11.44 14.48 15.95
N ILE A 140 -10.89 14.58 14.74
CA ILE A 140 -11.62 14.93 13.52
C ILE A 140 -11.85 13.74 12.57
N GLY A 141 -11.41 12.55 13.00
CA GLY A 141 -11.46 11.32 12.23
C GLY A 141 -10.50 10.28 12.82
N ALA A 142 -10.73 9.02 12.47
CA ALA A 142 -9.82 7.93 12.78
C ALA A 142 -9.55 7.15 11.50
N ILE A 143 -8.29 6.88 11.22
CA ILE A 143 -7.84 5.93 10.21
C ILE A 143 -7.37 4.70 10.99
N ASP A 144 -7.61 3.49 10.45
CA ASP A 144 -7.39 2.16 11.03
C ASP A 144 -6.49 2.06 12.29
N GLY A 145 -6.90 1.22 13.24
CA GLY A 145 -6.25 1.10 14.53
C GLY A 145 -4.91 0.36 14.45
N CYS A 146 -3.85 0.97 15.00
CA CYS A 146 -2.61 0.24 15.30
C CYS A 146 -2.59 -0.12 16.79
N HIS A 147 -2.32 -1.39 17.12
CA HIS A 147 -2.12 -1.81 18.50
C HIS A 147 -0.75 -1.33 18.99
N ILE A 148 -0.74 -0.29 19.84
CA ILE A 148 0.47 0.18 20.51
C ILE A 148 0.60 -0.57 21.83
N PRO A 149 1.62 -1.43 22.02
CA PRO A 149 1.84 -2.11 23.29
C PRO A 149 2.25 -1.08 24.34
N ILE A 150 1.43 -0.93 25.38
CA ILE A 150 1.72 -0.06 26.54
C ILE A 150 2.19 -0.96 27.69
N PRO A 151 3.30 -0.63 28.39
CA PRO A 151 3.69 -1.37 29.58
C PRO A 151 2.56 -1.37 30.62
N ALA A 152 2.33 -2.51 31.27
CA ALA A 152 1.30 -2.61 32.32
C ALA A 152 1.56 -1.54 33.41
N PRO A 153 0.53 -0.78 33.83
CA PRO A 153 0.68 0.17 34.92
C PRO A 153 1.14 -0.53 36.19
N LYS A 154 2.04 0.11 36.95
CA LYS A 154 2.55 -0.43 38.22
C LYS A 154 1.48 -0.51 39.31
N VAL A 155 0.39 0.25 39.17
CA VAL A 155 -0.75 0.28 40.09
C VAL A 155 -1.97 -0.25 39.34
N SER A 156 -2.63 -1.29 39.87
CA SER A 156 -3.77 -2.00 39.25
C SER A 156 -3.46 -2.78 37.96
N SER A 157 -2.37 -3.57 37.94
CA SER A 157 -2.03 -4.47 36.83
C SER A 157 -3.15 -5.45 36.44
N VAL A 158 -4.06 -5.76 37.38
CA VAL A 158 -5.21 -6.65 37.18
C VAL A 158 -6.28 -6.06 36.24
N THR A 159 -6.32 -4.74 36.06
CA THR A 159 -7.25 -4.06 35.14
C THR A 159 -6.70 -3.99 33.71
N TYR A 160 -5.41 -4.28 33.54
CA TYR A 160 -4.73 -4.25 32.26
C TYR A 160 -5.02 -5.54 31.48
N LYS A 161 -6.05 -5.49 30.62
CA LYS A 161 -6.35 -6.59 29.68
C LYS A 161 -5.46 -6.44 28.44
N GLN A 162 -4.34 -7.15 28.40
CA GLN A 162 -3.72 -7.49 27.11
C GLN A 162 -4.66 -8.45 26.40
N GLY A 163 -5.24 -8.00 25.29
CA GLY A 163 -6.07 -8.83 24.42
C GLY A 163 -5.23 -9.86 23.70
N TRP A 164 -4.88 -10.94 24.39
CA TRP A 164 -4.57 -12.24 23.81
C TRP A 164 -5.35 -13.27 24.62
N VAL A 165 -6.46 -13.75 24.05
CA VAL A 165 -7.06 -15.01 24.50
C VAL A 165 -6.92 -15.96 23.32
N SER A 166 -6.08 -16.97 23.52
CA SER A 166 -5.85 -18.13 22.64
C SER A 166 -7.12 -18.89 22.33
#